data_AF-A0A7S4JK57-F1
#
_entry.id   AF-A0A7S4JK57-F1
#
_cell.length_a   1.000
_cell.length_b   1.000
_cell.length_c   1.000
_cell.angle_alpha   90.00
_cell.angle_beta   90.00
_cell.angle_gamma   90.00
#
_symmetry.space_group_name_H-M   'P 1'
#
loop_
_entity.id
_entity.type
_entity.pdbx_description
1 polymer ?
#
loop_
_entity_poly.entity_id
_entity_poly.type
_entity_poly.pdbx_seq_one_letter_code
_entity_poly.pdbx_strand_id
1 'polypeptide(L)'
;MSNTGSSTTPEMQVDVDGGDNVGENLVDPGTAELLDEIDFFEPFGWPYDANQATWSLSLPKSVFSSVFMLHLSISEEMQRTFHFVKVLYIPQFMLYAIVLVTQASFMFYLYDITKIAINESDNICERGGHTYLRMLCFAVIVAAILQDVQETINMFRWIQCVPTWNEEMHPKIIDECCYGDHEGCGMTKFPFQKYKNREGIIVEKPAVGFTHFYRASIFTFVLLPKFLFAISLIYLGGGFLAIAESNSDLILNAVALTFILEVDDIFYDVLTPSMFKLWLETNFTITFGESEENEAFRYLPYGGIAVIGACVAGLYKLWC
;
A
#
# COMPACT_ATOMS: atom_id res chain seq x y z
N MET A 1 22.95 48.88 6.68
CA MET A 1 22.67 48.15 7.94
C MET A 1 22.28 46.73 7.51
N SER A 2 23.27 45.84 7.35
CA SER A 2 23.68 44.81 8.34
C SER A 2 22.56 43.76 8.53
N ASN A 3 22.71 42.46 8.31
CA ASN A 3 23.88 41.59 8.34
C ASN A 3 23.53 40.28 7.60
N THR A 4 24.37 39.81 6.69
CA THR A 4 24.32 38.46 6.11
C THR A 4 25.23 37.56 6.93
N GLY A 5 24.64 36.68 7.75
CA GLY A 5 25.36 35.66 8.51
C GLY A 5 25.30 34.31 7.79
N SER A 6 26.39 33.95 7.10
CA SER A 6 26.61 32.60 6.57
C SER A 6 27.07 31.69 7.71
N SER A 7 26.26 30.71 8.06
CA SER A 7 26.60 29.64 9.00
C SER A 7 27.27 28.50 8.22
N THR A 8 28.60 28.42 8.28
CA THR A 8 29.39 27.27 7.84
C THR A 8 29.29 26.15 8.87
N THR A 9 28.67 25.04 8.48
CA THR A 9 28.74 23.76 9.21
C THR A 9 30.14 23.14 9.05
N PRO A 10 30.75 22.57 10.10
CA PRO A 10 32.03 21.90 9.99
C PRO A 10 31.85 20.52 9.35
N GLU A 11 32.60 20.25 8.27
CA GLU A 11 32.83 18.90 7.77
C GLU A 11 33.62 18.11 8.81
N MET A 12 33.00 17.05 9.33
CA MET A 12 33.65 16.05 10.16
C MET A 12 34.21 14.97 9.23
N GLN A 13 35.50 15.09 8.89
CA GLN A 13 36.25 13.99 8.29
C GLN A 13 36.46 12.92 9.37
N VAL A 14 35.80 11.77 9.19
CA VAL A 14 36.07 10.55 9.95
C VAL A 14 37.11 9.77 9.15
N ASP A 15 38.36 9.80 9.62
CA ASP A 15 39.40 8.88 9.20
C ASP A 15 39.00 7.47 9.66
N VAL A 16 38.63 6.62 8.71
CA VAL A 16 38.46 5.18 8.90
C VAL A 16 39.80 4.53 8.53
N ASP A 17 40.70 4.49 9.51
CA ASP A 17 41.92 3.70 9.46
C ASP A 17 41.82 2.66 10.59
N GLY A 18 41.75 1.38 10.24
CA GLY A 18 41.49 0.32 11.19
C GLY A 18 40.98 -0.96 10.53
N GLY A 19 41.87 -1.62 9.79
CA GLY A 19 41.66 -3.00 9.39
C GLY A 19 41.71 -3.91 10.62
N ASP A 20 40.55 -4.42 11.02
CA ASP A 20 40.45 -5.59 11.87
C ASP A 20 39.55 -6.62 11.17
N ASN A 21 40.14 -7.79 10.92
CA ASN A 21 39.46 -9.01 10.49
C ASN A 21 38.44 -9.41 11.55
N VAL A 22 37.22 -8.88 11.45
CA VAL A 22 36.09 -9.35 12.24
C VAL A 22 35.61 -10.66 11.62
N GLY A 23 35.70 -11.71 12.44
CA GLY A 23 35.53 -13.12 12.10
C GLY A 23 34.47 -13.42 11.06
N GLU A 24 34.91 -14.18 10.06
CA GLU A 24 34.11 -15.22 9.41
C GLU A 24 33.57 -16.14 10.52
N ASN A 25 32.45 -15.76 11.12
CA ASN A 25 31.61 -16.68 11.87
C ASN A 25 31.01 -17.62 10.84
N LEU A 26 31.70 -18.75 10.68
CA LEU A 26 31.30 -19.93 9.96
C LEU A 26 29.86 -20.27 10.33
N VAL A 27 28.95 -19.93 9.42
CA VAL A 27 27.73 -20.71 9.21
C VAL A 27 28.17 -22.18 9.19
N ASP A 28 27.53 -23.02 10.02
CA ASP A 28 27.81 -24.45 10.05
C ASP A 28 27.83 -24.98 8.60
N PRO A 29 28.89 -25.70 8.17
CA PRO A 29 29.00 -26.17 6.80
C PRO A 29 27.76 -26.93 6.32
N GLY A 30 27.01 -27.60 7.22
CA GLY A 30 25.74 -28.23 6.88
C GLY A 30 24.60 -27.26 6.55
N THR A 31 24.52 -26.10 7.20
CA THR A 31 23.56 -25.05 6.87
C THR A 31 23.97 -24.31 5.59
N ALA A 32 25.27 -24.09 5.39
CA ALA A 32 25.79 -23.55 4.14
C ALA A 32 25.50 -24.49 2.96
N GLU A 33 25.66 -25.80 3.13
CA GLU A 33 25.36 -26.80 2.08
C GLU A 33 23.85 -26.96 1.82
N LEU A 34 23.00 -26.79 2.85
CA LEU A 34 21.54 -26.77 2.69
C LEU A 34 21.06 -25.48 2.00
N LEU A 35 21.73 -24.35 2.26
CA LEU A 35 21.50 -23.08 1.56
C LEU A 35 22.06 -23.11 0.13
N ASP A 36 23.20 -23.79 -0.10
CA ASP A 36 23.79 -24.08 -1.43
C ASP A 36 22.95 -25.09 -2.25
N GLU A 37 22.22 -26.02 -1.62
CA GLU A 37 21.23 -26.84 -2.35
C GLU A 37 19.95 -26.05 -2.67
N ILE A 38 19.70 -24.99 -1.91
CA ILE A 38 18.69 -23.97 -2.21
C ILE A 38 19.29 -22.92 -3.20
N ASP A 39 20.56 -23.04 -3.61
CA ASP A 39 21.26 -21.92 -4.23
C ASP A 39 20.85 -21.56 -5.65
N PHE A 40 20.36 -20.33 -5.67
CA PHE A 40 20.77 -19.31 -6.62
C PHE A 40 21.60 -18.19 -5.93
N PHE A 41 22.20 -18.37 -4.74
CA PHE A 41 22.49 -17.24 -3.82
C PHE A 41 23.83 -17.25 -3.05
N GLU A 42 24.83 -16.53 -3.57
CA GLU A 42 26.02 -16.14 -2.79
C GLU A 42 25.73 -14.98 -1.81
N PRO A 43 26.17 -15.06 -0.53
CA PRO A 43 26.11 -13.93 0.41
C PRO A 43 27.12 -12.84 0.01
N PHE A 44 26.71 -11.56 0.06
CA PHE A 44 27.52 -10.46 -0.45
C PHE A 44 28.01 -9.48 0.64
N GLY A 45 29.32 -9.22 0.61
CA GLY A 45 29.98 -8.03 1.18
C GLY A 45 30.46 -7.09 0.07
N TRP A 46 30.48 -5.78 0.36
CA TRP A 46 30.86 -4.60 -0.47
C TRP A 46 29.70 -3.88 -1.21
N PRO A 47 29.86 -2.58 -1.56
CA PRO A 47 28.88 -1.54 -1.22
C PRO A 47 27.66 -1.53 -2.12
N TYR A 48 26.50 -1.38 -1.47
CA TYR A 48 25.18 -1.22 -2.08
C TYR A 48 25.12 0.04 -2.97
N ASP A 49 24.86 -0.13 -4.26
CA ASP A 49 24.49 0.95 -5.18
C ASP A 49 22.97 1.01 -5.32
N ALA A 50 22.36 2.02 -4.70
CA ALA A 50 20.91 2.23 -4.72
C ALA A 50 20.35 2.51 -6.12
N ASN A 51 21.19 2.78 -7.12
CA ASN A 51 20.77 3.10 -8.49
C ASN A 51 20.43 1.86 -9.34
N GLN A 52 20.55 0.64 -8.81
CA GLN A 52 20.29 -0.59 -9.58
C GLN A 52 18.87 -1.18 -9.40
N ALA A 53 18.10 -0.75 -8.40
CA ALA A 53 16.70 -1.16 -8.28
C ALA A 53 15.85 -0.35 -9.27
N THR A 54 15.32 -1.00 -10.30
CA THR A 54 14.57 -0.32 -11.37
C THR A 54 13.17 0.08 -10.96
N TRP A 55 12.54 -0.69 -10.06
CA TRP A 55 11.29 -0.30 -9.43
C TRP A 55 11.08 -1.00 -8.08
N SER A 56 10.25 -0.38 -7.24
CA SER A 56 9.90 -0.90 -5.93
C SER A 56 8.38 -0.93 -5.74
N LEU A 57 7.90 -1.95 -5.03
CA LEU A 57 6.51 -2.09 -4.64
C LEU A 57 6.42 -1.89 -3.13
N SER A 58 5.98 -0.69 -2.73
CA SER A 58 5.63 -0.38 -1.35
C SER A 58 4.14 -0.56 -1.11
N LEU A 59 3.76 -1.01 0.07
CA LEU A 59 2.36 -0.96 0.49
C LEU A 59 1.87 0.50 0.57
N PRO A 60 0.64 0.80 0.13
CA PRO A 60 0.08 2.14 0.25
C PRO A 60 -0.13 2.51 1.72
N LYS A 61 0.03 3.80 2.03
CA LYS A 61 -0.12 4.35 3.39
C LYS A 61 -1.59 4.53 3.75
N SER A 62 -2.29 3.42 3.98
CA SER A 62 -3.72 3.44 4.30
C SER A 62 -4.05 2.65 5.56
N VAL A 63 -5.22 2.92 6.14
CA VAL A 63 -5.74 2.11 7.27
C VAL A 63 -5.84 0.64 6.87
N PHE A 64 -6.20 0.34 5.63
CA PHE A 64 -6.29 -1.03 5.12
C PHE A 64 -4.95 -1.77 5.17
N SER A 65 -3.88 -1.16 4.65
CA SER A 65 -2.52 -1.73 4.72
C SER A 65 -2.09 -1.95 6.16
N SER A 66 -2.32 -0.94 6.99
CA SER A 66 -1.86 -0.92 8.37
C SER A 66 -2.43 -2.06 9.22
N VAL A 67 -3.69 -2.44 9.00
CA VAL A 67 -4.42 -3.42 9.82
C VAL A 67 -3.91 -4.84 9.60
N PHE A 68 -3.64 -5.22 8.35
CA PHE A 68 -3.11 -6.56 8.12
C PHE A 68 -1.63 -6.64 8.49
N MET A 69 -0.86 -5.59 8.21
CA MET A 69 0.56 -5.54 8.58
C MET A 69 0.79 -5.55 10.09
N LEU A 70 -0.15 -4.98 10.87
CA LEU A 70 -0.13 -5.06 12.33
C LEU A 70 -0.14 -6.49 12.86
N HIS A 71 -0.77 -7.43 12.15
CA HIS A 71 -0.75 -8.83 12.55
C HIS A 71 0.65 -9.44 12.38
N LEU A 72 1.40 -8.99 11.37
CA LEU A 72 2.75 -9.45 11.08
C LEU A 72 3.81 -8.78 11.96
N SER A 73 3.49 -7.61 12.53
CA SER A 73 4.41 -6.87 13.40
C SER A 73 4.50 -7.44 14.82
N ILE A 74 3.64 -8.38 15.18
CA ILE A 74 3.54 -8.89 16.55
C ILE A 74 4.31 -10.20 16.64
N SER A 75 5.46 -10.16 17.32
CA SER A 75 6.14 -11.39 17.73
C SER A 75 5.33 -12.14 18.79
N GLU A 76 5.50 -13.46 18.87
CA GLU A 76 4.81 -14.28 19.89
C GLU A 76 5.12 -13.82 21.32
N GLU A 77 6.34 -13.35 21.57
CA GLU A 77 6.73 -12.80 22.86
C GLU A 77 5.99 -11.49 23.17
N MET A 78 5.88 -10.61 22.17
CA MET A 78 5.15 -9.36 22.33
C MET A 78 3.63 -9.59 22.49
N GLN A 79 3.11 -10.66 21.90
CA GLN A 79 1.72 -11.09 22.10
C GLN A 79 1.44 -11.46 23.57
N ARG A 80 2.42 -12.00 24.30
CA ARG A 80 2.27 -12.25 25.75
C ARG A 80 2.23 -10.96 26.56
N THR A 81 2.83 -9.88 26.05
CA THR A 81 2.79 -8.58 26.70
C THR A 81 1.45 -7.89 26.43
N PHE A 82 0.45 -8.21 27.27
CA PHE A 82 -0.93 -7.70 27.19
C PHE A 82 -1.05 -6.17 26.98
N HIS A 83 -0.08 -5.41 27.48
CA HIS A 83 -0.05 -3.96 27.31
C HIS A 83 0.16 -3.54 25.85
N PHE A 84 1.05 -4.21 25.11
CA PHE A 84 1.34 -3.87 23.71
C PHE A 84 0.12 -4.11 22.81
N VAL A 85 -0.51 -5.28 22.96
CA VAL A 85 -1.74 -5.63 22.24
C VAL A 85 -2.82 -4.57 22.47
N LYS A 86 -3.01 -4.13 23.71
CA LYS A 86 -4.01 -3.09 24.02
C LYS A 86 -3.69 -1.73 23.41
N VAL A 87 -2.41 -1.36 23.37
CA VAL A 87 -2.00 -0.01 22.93
C VAL A 87 -1.88 0.10 21.42
N LEU A 88 -1.44 -0.94 20.72
CA LEU A 88 -1.24 -0.89 19.26
C LEU A 88 -2.38 -1.57 18.49
N TYR A 89 -2.78 -2.77 18.91
CA TYR A 89 -3.71 -3.60 18.14
C TYR A 89 -5.15 -3.08 18.21
N ILE A 90 -5.65 -2.84 19.41
CA ILE A 90 -7.05 -2.41 19.61
C ILE A 90 -7.34 -1.08 18.89
N PRO A 91 -6.51 -0.02 19.01
CA PRO A 91 -6.80 1.24 18.33
C PRO A 91 -6.79 1.11 16.81
N GLN A 92 -5.90 0.31 16.22
CA GLN A 92 -5.85 0.15 14.77
C GLN A 92 -7.07 -0.59 14.22
N PHE A 93 -7.54 -1.63 14.92
CA PHE A 93 -8.79 -2.32 14.54
C PHE A 93 -10.03 -1.46 14.78
N MET A 94 -10.04 -0.63 15.83
CA MET A 94 -11.11 0.35 16.03
C MET A 94 -11.11 1.40 14.92
N LEU A 95 -9.93 1.91 14.52
CA LEU A 95 -9.78 2.83 13.40
C LEU A 95 -10.32 2.22 12.11
N TYR A 96 -9.95 0.96 11.83
CA TYR A 96 -10.48 0.21 10.69
C TYR A 96 -12.00 0.12 10.69
N ALA A 97 -12.59 -0.26 11.82
CA ALA A 97 -14.05 -0.33 11.96
C ALA A 97 -14.71 1.03 11.76
N ILE A 98 -14.13 2.12 12.28
CA ILE A 98 -14.63 3.49 12.09
C ILE A 98 -14.61 3.87 10.61
N VAL A 99 -13.51 3.59 9.89
CA VAL A 99 -13.40 3.86 8.45
C VAL A 99 -14.47 3.10 7.67
N LEU A 100 -14.63 1.79 7.92
CA LEU A 100 -15.65 0.98 7.25
C LEU A 100 -17.07 1.50 7.50
N VAL A 101 -17.40 1.84 8.75
CA VAL A 101 -18.72 2.38 9.12
C VAL A 101 -18.94 3.75 8.48
N THR A 102 -17.91 4.59 8.44
CA THR A 102 -17.99 5.93 7.85
C THR A 102 -18.21 5.85 6.34
N GLN A 103 -17.40 5.06 5.63
CA GLN A 103 -17.57 4.84 4.19
C GLN A 103 -18.94 4.22 3.88
N ALA A 104 -19.37 3.20 4.62
CA ALA A 104 -20.69 2.60 4.45
C ALA A 104 -21.83 3.59 4.70
N SER A 105 -21.69 4.48 5.69
CA SER A 105 -22.66 5.54 5.96
C SER A 105 -22.75 6.54 4.81
N PHE A 106 -21.61 6.99 4.27
CA PHE A 106 -21.61 7.87 3.09
C PHE A 106 -22.23 7.19 1.87
N MET A 107 -21.94 5.92 1.60
CA MET A 107 -22.57 5.17 0.51
C MET A 107 -24.08 5.06 0.70
N PHE A 108 -24.54 4.82 1.93
CA PHE A 108 -25.97 4.76 2.25
C PHE A 108 -26.68 6.09 1.95
N TYR A 109 -26.10 7.22 2.37
CA TYR A 109 -26.65 8.54 2.09
C TYR A 109 -26.62 8.87 0.59
N LEU A 110 -25.53 8.56 -0.11
CA LEU A 110 -25.45 8.74 -1.57
C LEU A 110 -26.50 7.90 -2.30
N TYR A 111 -26.73 6.66 -1.86
CA TYR A 111 -27.75 5.80 -2.42
C TYR A 111 -29.15 6.39 -2.22
N ASP A 112 -29.47 6.88 -1.02
CA ASP A 112 -30.78 7.47 -0.72
C ASP A 112 -31.04 8.72 -1.58
N ILE A 113 -30.06 9.63 -1.65
CA ILE A 113 -30.15 10.85 -2.48
C ILE A 113 -30.34 10.48 -3.95
N THR A 114 -29.52 9.56 -4.46
CA THR A 114 -29.58 9.14 -5.86
C THR A 114 -30.92 8.47 -6.18
N LYS A 115 -31.42 7.63 -5.28
CA LYS A 115 -32.71 6.95 -5.44
C LYS A 115 -33.88 7.93 -5.47
N ILE A 116 -33.90 8.93 -4.59
CA ILE A 116 -34.96 9.94 -4.57
C ILE A 116 -34.99 10.69 -5.90
N ALA A 117 -33.85 11.16 -6.37
CA ALA A 117 -33.77 11.92 -7.61
C ALA A 117 -34.15 11.11 -8.86
N ILE A 118 -33.78 9.83 -8.93
CA ILE A 118 -34.21 8.93 -10.02
C ILE A 118 -35.74 8.83 -10.08
N ASN A 119 -36.42 8.76 -8.93
CA ASN A 119 -37.88 8.60 -8.91
C ASN A 119 -38.63 9.89 -9.27
N GLU A 120 -38.01 11.05 -9.14
CA GLU A 120 -38.66 12.36 -9.36
C GLU A 120 -38.45 12.91 -10.78
N SER A 121 -37.56 12.33 -11.59
CA SER A 121 -37.14 12.94 -12.86
C SER A 121 -37.14 11.97 -14.03
N ASP A 122 -37.95 12.29 -15.06
CA ASP A 122 -38.04 11.50 -16.29
C ASP A 122 -36.87 11.76 -17.25
N ASN A 123 -36.04 12.79 -17.04
CA ASN A 123 -34.83 13.12 -17.83
C ASN A 123 -33.78 13.82 -16.94
N ILE A 124 -32.99 13.05 -16.18
CA ILE A 124 -32.01 13.58 -15.20
C ILE A 124 -31.05 14.58 -15.85
N CYS A 125 -30.53 14.28 -17.04
CA CYS A 125 -29.45 15.07 -17.63
C CYS A 125 -29.88 16.27 -18.49
N GLU A 126 -31.18 16.41 -18.79
CA GLU A 126 -31.69 17.59 -19.52
C GLU A 126 -31.85 18.81 -18.60
N ARG A 127 -31.98 18.59 -17.28
CA ARG A 127 -32.11 19.66 -16.29
C ARG A 127 -30.74 20.20 -15.90
N GLY A 128 -30.28 21.16 -16.70
CA GLY A 128 -29.23 22.10 -16.31
C GLY A 128 -27.80 21.56 -16.35
N GLY A 129 -26.87 22.46 -16.05
CA GLY A 129 -25.43 22.26 -16.22
C GLY A 129 -24.96 22.21 -17.68
N HIS A 130 -23.69 22.56 -17.91
CA HIS A 130 -23.05 22.33 -19.22
C HIS A 130 -22.62 20.87 -19.35
N THR A 131 -23.01 20.20 -20.44
CA THR A 131 -22.63 18.81 -20.74
C THR A 131 -21.13 18.57 -20.65
N TYR A 132 -20.33 19.52 -21.17
CA TYR A 132 -18.87 19.44 -21.11
C TYR A 132 -18.34 19.42 -19.67
N LEU A 133 -18.88 20.28 -18.80
CA LEU A 133 -18.49 20.32 -17.39
C LEU A 133 -18.86 19.01 -16.68
N ARG A 134 -20.05 18.45 -16.96
CA ARG A 134 -20.47 17.16 -16.42
C ARG A 134 -19.51 16.03 -16.82
N MET A 135 -19.08 15.99 -18.09
CA MET A 135 -18.09 15.01 -18.57
C MET A 135 -16.73 15.17 -17.88
N LEU A 136 -16.29 16.42 -17.63
CA LEU A 136 -15.06 16.67 -16.87
C LEU A 136 -15.19 16.20 -15.42
N CYS A 137 -16.31 16.48 -14.74
CA CYS A 137 -16.56 16.00 -13.38
C CYS A 137 -16.57 14.47 -13.32
N PHE A 138 -17.21 13.79 -14.29
CA PHE A 138 -17.13 12.33 -14.39
C PHE A 138 -15.69 11.84 -14.57
N ALA A 139 -14.91 12.47 -15.45
CA ALA A 139 -13.53 12.07 -15.70
C ALA A 139 -12.66 12.20 -14.43
N VAL A 140 -12.81 13.31 -13.69
CA VAL A 140 -12.09 13.53 -12.42
C VAL A 140 -12.45 12.48 -11.39
N ILE A 141 -13.74 12.18 -11.20
CA ILE A 141 -14.17 11.17 -10.23
C ILE A 141 -13.74 9.76 -10.64
N VAL A 142 -13.88 9.40 -11.91
CA VAL A 142 -13.41 8.11 -12.40
C VAL A 142 -11.89 7.98 -12.19
N ALA A 143 -11.11 9.03 -12.48
CA ALA A 143 -9.68 9.02 -12.24
C ALA A 143 -9.34 8.84 -10.75
N ALA A 144 -10.02 9.55 -9.85
CA ALA A 144 -9.83 9.42 -8.40
C ALA A 144 -10.16 8.00 -7.91
N ILE A 145 -11.25 7.40 -8.41
CA ILE A 145 -11.60 6.02 -8.01
C ILE A 145 -10.62 5.00 -8.60
N LEU A 146 -10.12 5.22 -9.82
CA LEU A 146 -9.10 4.33 -10.39
C LEU A 146 -7.78 4.39 -9.61
N GLN A 147 -7.45 5.53 -8.99
CA GLN A 147 -6.31 5.62 -8.08
C GLN A 147 -6.50 4.69 -6.86
N ASP A 148 -7.68 4.73 -6.21
CA ASP A 148 -8.01 3.84 -5.08
C ASP A 148 -8.01 2.35 -5.48
N VAL A 149 -8.51 2.03 -6.69
CA VAL A 149 -8.42 0.68 -7.26
C VAL A 149 -6.97 0.28 -7.51
N GLN A 150 -6.14 1.18 -8.02
CA GLN A 150 -4.72 0.92 -8.27
C GLN A 150 -3.98 0.62 -6.95
N GLU A 151 -4.28 1.35 -5.88
CA GLU A 151 -3.74 1.06 -4.55
C GLU A 151 -4.16 -0.33 -4.04
N THR A 152 -5.42 -0.69 -4.27
CA THR A 152 -5.94 -2.03 -3.93
C THR A 152 -5.24 -3.14 -4.73
N ILE A 153 -4.99 -2.91 -6.01
CA ILE A 153 -4.21 -3.82 -6.87
C ILE A 153 -2.75 -3.91 -6.38
N ASN A 154 -2.15 -2.80 -5.96
CA ASN A 154 -0.79 -2.79 -5.42
C ASN A 154 -0.69 -3.60 -4.13
N MET A 155 -1.68 -3.48 -3.22
CA MET A 155 -1.75 -4.34 -2.03
C MET A 155 -1.88 -5.83 -2.40
N PHE A 156 -2.76 -6.14 -3.37
CA PHE A 156 -2.93 -7.53 -3.83
C PHE A 156 -1.64 -8.10 -4.42
N ARG A 157 -0.96 -7.35 -5.29
CA ARG A 157 0.33 -7.73 -5.86
C ARG A 157 1.38 -7.93 -4.79
N TRP A 158 1.45 -7.03 -3.82
CA TRP A 158 2.39 -7.15 -2.71
C TRP A 158 2.19 -8.45 -1.94
N ILE A 159 0.93 -8.82 -1.64
CA ILE A 159 0.59 -10.09 -0.98
C ILE A 159 0.95 -11.31 -1.86
N GLN A 160 0.83 -11.19 -3.18
CA GLN A 160 1.24 -12.25 -4.11
C GLN A 160 2.76 -12.44 -4.16
N CYS A 161 3.55 -11.38 -3.93
CA CYS A 161 5.01 -11.44 -3.90
C CYS A 161 5.56 -12.08 -2.62
N VAL A 162 4.80 -12.10 -1.53
CA VAL A 162 5.16 -12.86 -0.33
C VAL A 162 5.07 -14.37 -0.64
N PRO A 163 6.03 -15.22 -0.21
CA PRO A 163 5.97 -16.66 -0.46
C PRO A 163 4.88 -17.36 0.36
N THR A 164 4.54 -18.60 0.03
CA THR A 164 3.60 -19.42 0.84
C THR A 164 4.34 -19.96 2.06
N TRP A 165 3.69 -19.98 3.22
CA TRP A 165 4.29 -20.51 4.44
C TRP A 165 4.74 -21.97 4.28
N ASN A 166 5.99 -22.25 4.62
CA ASN A 166 6.57 -23.59 4.70
C ASN A 166 6.87 -23.90 6.18
N GLU A 167 6.21 -24.93 6.72
CA GLU A 167 6.31 -25.31 8.13
C GLU A 167 7.70 -25.82 8.54
N GLU A 168 8.52 -26.28 7.60
CA GLU A 168 9.85 -26.83 7.89
C GLU A 168 10.96 -25.79 7.79
N MET A 169 10.93 -24.93 6.76
CA MET A 169 11.98 -23.93 6.53
C MET A 169 11.77 -22.63 7.30
N HIS A 170 10.56 -22.07 7.28
CA HIS A 170 10.37 -20.71 7.79
C HIS A 170 10.61 -20.58 9.30
N PRO A 171 10.25 -21.56 10.16
CA PRO A 171 10.62 -21.47 11.57
C PRO A 171 12.13 -21.41 11.80
N LYS A 172 12.94 -22.11 10.99
CA LYS A 172 14.41 -22.06 11.09
C LYS A 172 14.95 -20.69 10.68
N ILE A 173 14.43 -20.12 9.59
CA ILE A 173 14.79 -18.77 9.14
C ILE A 173 14.45 -17.73 10.21
N ILE A 174 13.26 -17.83 10.81
CA ILE A 174 12.86 -16.95 11.92
C ILE A 174 13.80 -17.16 13.11
N ASP A 175 14.12 -18.40 13.45
CA ASP A 175 14.98 -18.70 14.59
C ASP A 175 16.37 -18.08 14.42
N GLU A 176 16.97 -18.26 13.25
CA GLU A 176 18.27 -17.71 12.89
C GLU A 176 18.25 -16.17 12.79
N CYS A 177 17.22 -15.58 12.17
CA CYS A 177 17.11 -14.13 12.01
C CYS A 177 16.76 -13.39 13.30
N CYS A 178 16.03 -14.02 14.22
CA CYS A 178 15.50 -13.36 15.42
C CYS A 178 16.25 -13.75 16.71
N TYR A 179 16.79 -14.98 16.81
CA TYR A 179 17.45 -15.49 18.02
C TYR A 179 18.94 -15.79 17.82
N GLY A 180 19.48 -15.68 16.61
CA GLY A 180 20.93 -15.74 16.40
C GLY A 180 21.66 -14.66 17.19
N ASP A 181 22.94 -14.90 17.52
CA ASP A 181 23.85 -14.02 18.29
C ASP A 181 24.06 -12.60 17.68
N HIS A 182 23.33 -12.27 16.62
CA HIS A 182 23.26 -10.91 16.08
C HIS A 182 22.45 -10.02 17.03
N GLU A 183 23.17 -9.36 17.94
CA GLU A 183 22.70 -8.24 18.75
C GLU A 183 21.98 -7.20 17.85
N GLY A 184 20.64 -7.25 17.77
CA GLY A 184 19.86 -6.10 17.32
C GLY A 184 18.95 -6.25 16.11
N CYS A 185 18.52 -7.46 15.72
CA CYS A 185 17.28 -7.55 14.95
C CYS A 185 16.10 -7.19 15.88
N GLY A 186 15.89 -5.89 16.10
CA GLY A 186 14.71 -5.41 16.81
C GLY A 186 13.46 -6.04 16.20
N MET A 187 12.53 -6.49 17.05
CA MET A 187 11.35 -7.32 16.73
C MET A 187 10.35 -6.69 15.74
N THR A 188 10.73 -5.60 15.08
CA THR A 188 9.93 -4.87 14.10
C THR A 188 10.34 -5.16 12.66
N LYS A 189 11.53 -5.72 12.39
CA LYS A 189 11.91 -6.03 11.00
C LYS A 189 11.29 -7.35 10.58
N PHE A 190 10.26 -7.27 9.73
CA PHE A 190 9.83 -8.42 8.94
C PHE A 190 11.07 -8.98 8.22
N PRO A 191 11.35 -10.29 8.28
CA PRO A 191 12.63 -10.79 7.80
C PRO A 191 12.66 -10.68 6.27
N PHE A 192 13.53 -9.79 5.77
CA PHE A 192 13.88 -9.69 4.36
C PHE A 192 15.20 -10.39 4.13
N GLN A 193 15.27 -11.09 3.01
CA GLN A 193 16.51 -11.64 2.48
C GLN A 193 16.95 -10.79 1.30
N LYS A 194 18.26 -10.49 1.28
CA LYS A 194 18.92 -9.86 0.14
C LYS A 194 19.31 -10.94 -0.84
N TYR A 195 18.89 -10.81 -2.09
CA TYR A 195 19.18 -11.73 -3.17
C TYR A 195 20.00 -11.01 -4.22
N LYS A 196 21.04 -11.63 -4.73
CA LYS A 196 21.80 -11.12 -5.87
C LYS A 196 21.30 -11.81 -7.13
N ASN A 197 20.78 -11.06 -8.09
CA ASN A 197 20.38 -11.63 -9.37
C ASN A 197 21.63 -11.97 -10.23
N ARG A 198 21.42 -12.64 -11.38
CA ARG A 198 22.50 -13.00 -12.32
C ARG A 198 23.30 -11.80 -12.86
N GLU A 199 22.71 -10.61 -12.80
CA GLU A 199 23.29 -9.34 -13.26
C GLU A 199 24.08 -8.63 -12.13
N GLY A 200 24.07 -9.19 -10.92
CA GLY A 200 24.73 -8.63 -9.75
C GLY A 200 23.90 -7.62 -8.96
N ILE A 201 22.64 -7.39 -9.35
CA ILE A 201 21.71 -6.48 -8.69
C ILE A 201 21.19 -7.12 -7.40
N ILE A 202 21.29 -6.39 -6.29
CA ILE A 202 20.77 -6.81 -4.99
C ILE A 202 19.29 -6.41 -4.91
N VAL A 203 18.42 -7.40 -4.70
CA VAL A 203 16.99 -7.22 -4.47
C VAL A 203 16.63 -7.70 -3.06
N GLU A 204 15.69 -7.03 -2.41
CA GLU A 204 15.19 -7.39 -1.09
C GLU A 204 13.80 -8.00 -1.25
N LYS A 205 13.65 -9.27 -0.84
CA LYS A 205 12.36 -9.96 -0.85
C LYS A 205 12.06 -10.56 0.53
N PRO A 206 10.78 -10.74 0.89
CA PRO A 206 10.38 -11.45 2.10
C PRO A 206 11.04 -12.82 2.22
N ALA A 207 11.70 -13.09 3.34
CA ALA A 207 12.30 -14.40 3.63
C ALA A 207 11.26 -15.41 4.15
N VAL A 208 10.15 -14.91 4.72
CA VAL A 208 9.07 -15.71 5.27
C VAL A 208 7.76 -15.49 4.52
N GLY A 209 6.96 -16.55 4.48
CA GLY A 209 5.70 -16.58 3.74
C GLY A 209 4.45 -16.39 4.60
N PHE A 210 3.30 -16.34 3.92
CA PHE A 210 1.97 -16.35 4.55
C PHE A 210 1.27 -17.69 4.41
N THR A 211 0.54 -18.09 5.45
CA THR A 211 -0.37 -19.24 5.36
C THR A 211 -1.51 -18.92 4.39
N HIS A 212 -2.07 -19.95 3.74
CA HIS A 212 -3.19 -19.77 2.81
C HIS A 212 -4.42 -19.16 3.49
N PHE A 213 -4.68 -19.53 4.74
CA PHE A 213 -5.79 -18.99 5.52
C PHE A 213 -5.62 -17.48 5.76
N TYR A 214 -4.41 -17.05 6.11
CA TYR A 214 -4.11 -15.64 6.32
C TYR A 214 -4.22 -14.82 5.02
N ARG A 215 -3.76 -15.37 3.88
CA ARG A 215 -3.99 -14.72 2.57
C ARG A 215 -5.48 -14.57 2.25
N ALA A 216 -6.27 -15.62 2.49
CA ALA A 216 -7.70 -15.60 2.26
C ALA A 216 -8.41 -14.59 3.19
N SER A 217 -7.96 -14.45 4.44
CA SER A 217 -8.52 -13.48 5.37
C SER A 217 -8.22 -12.04 4.94
N ILE A 218 -6.99 -11.72 4.52
CA ILE A 218 -6.66 -10.37 4.00
C ILE A 218 -7.51 -10.07 2.76
N PHE A 219 -7.61 -11.02 1.83
CA PHE A 219 -8.42 -10.84 0.63
C PHE A 219 -9.89 -10.57 0.98
N THR A 220 -10.47 -11.38 1.86
CA THR A 220 -11.91 -11.31 2.20
C THR A 220 -12.25 -10.10 3.06
N PHE A 221 -11.42 -9.77 4.04
CA PHE A 221 -11.73 -8.77 5.06
C PHE A 221 -11.11 -7.40 4.80
N VAL A 222 -10.12 -7.26 3.92
CA VAL A 222 -9.43 -5.99 3.65
C VAL A 222 -9.60 -5.57 2.19
N LEU A 223 -9.18 -6.41 1.25
CA LEU A 223 -9.17 -6.03 -0.17
C LEU A 223 -10.58 -6.00 -0.78
N LEU A 224 -11.40 -7.01 -0.49
CA LEU A 224 -12.74 -7.12 -1.04
C LEU A 224 -13.64 -5.94 -0.61
N PRO A 225 -13.71 -5.53 0.68
CA PRO A 225 -14.50 -4.37 1.08
C PRO A 225 -14.04 -3.07 0.42
N LYS A 226 -12.74 -2.78 0.36
CA LYS A 226 -12.21 -1.57 -0.30
C LYS A 226 -12.60 -1.55 -1.78
N PHE A 227 -12.43 -2.68 -2.48
CA PHE A 227 -12.82 -2.80 -3.89
C PHE A 227 -14.33 -2.63 -4.11
N LEU A 228 -15.17 -3.17 -3.22
CA LEU A 228 -16.63 -3.01 -3.29
C LEU A 228 -17.05 -1.56 -3.08
N PHE A 229 -16.37 -0.82 -2.19
CA PHE A 229 -16.63 0.62 -2.02
C PHE A 229 -16.26 1.41 -3.27
N ALA A 230 -15.10 1.14 -3.87
CA ALA A 230 -14.68 1.79 -5.11
C ALA A 230 -15.71 1.59 -6.25
N ILE A 231 -16.14 0.34 -6.50
CA ILE A 231 -17.15 0.04 -7.53
C ILE A 231 -18.49 0.71 -7.21
N SER A 232 -18.93 0.64 -5.95
CA SER A 232 -20.20 1.24 -5.53
C SER A 232 -20.17 2.76 -5.73
N LEU A 233 -19.04 3.41 -5.47
CA LEU A 233 -18.90 4.84 -5.67
C LEU A 233 -18.88 5.25 -7.14
N ILE A 234 -18.31 4.44 -8.04
CA ILE A 234 -18.41 4.71 -9.49
C ILE A 234 -19.87 4.79 -9.92
N TYR A 235 -20.67 3.81 -9.48
CA TYR A 235 -22.09 3.75 -9.84
C TYR A 235 -22.90 4.87 -9.16
N LEU A 236 -22.84 4.97 -7.83
CA LEU A 236 -23.64 5.93 -7.05
C LEU A 236 -23.16 7.37 -7.25
N GLY A 237 -21.85 7.60 -7.27
CA GLY A 237 -21.27 8.92 -7.56
C GLY A 237 -21.56 9.36 -8.98
N GLY A 238 -21.65 8.41 -9.92
CA GLY A 238 -22.14 8.65 -11.27
C GLY A 238 -23.54 9.26 -11.29
N GLY A 239 -24.48 8.63 -10.60
CA GLY A 239 -25.85 9.15 -10.46
C GLY A 239 -25.89 10.50 -9.75
N PHE A 240 -25.17 10.63 -8.63
CA PHE A 240 -25.11 11.86 -7.84
C PHE A 240 -24.59 13.08 -8.63
N LEU A 241 -23.64 12.88 -9.56
CA LEU A 241 -23.20 13.93 -10.49
C LEU A 241 -24.22 14.21 -11.59
N ALA A 242 -24.91 13.19 -12.09
CA ALA A 242 -25.91 13.37 -13.16
C ALA A 242 -27.08 14.26 -12.70
N ILE A 243 -27.47 14.15 -11.43
CA ILE A 243 -28.62 14.85 -10.81
C ILE A 243 -28.39 16.35 -10.62
N ALA A 244 -27.14 16.84 -10.68
CA ALA A 244 -26.84 18.25 -10.43
C ALA A 244 -27.54 19.20 -11.42
N GLU A 245 -28.36 20.11 -10.88
CA GLU A 245 -29.17 21.07 -11.66
C GLU A 245 -28.36 22.28 -12.16
N SER A 246 -27.26 22.62 -11.47
CA SER A 246 -26.41 23.75 -11.83
C SER A 246 -24.93 23.36 -11.97
N ASN A 247 -24.15 24.21 -12.66
CA ASN A 247 -22.70 24.03 -12.76
C ASN A 247 -22.01 24.09 -11.38
N SER A 248 -22.56 24.87 -10.45
CA SER A 248 -22.03 24.96 -9.09
C SER A 248 -22.24 23.64 -8.34
N ASP A 249 -23.42 23.05 -8.49
CA ASP A 249 -23.76 21.77 -7.85
C ASP A 249 -22.93 20.63 -8.43
N LEU A 250 -22.65 20.63 -9.74
CA LEU A 250 -21.75 19.66 -10.37
C LEU A 250 -20.35 19.66 -9.71
N ILE A 251 -19.78 20.84 -9.50
CA ILE A 251 -18.46 21.00 -8.89
C ILE A 251 -18.52 20.61 -7.41
N LEU A 252 -19.54 21.06 -6.67
CA LEU A 252 -19.71 20.75 -5.26
C LEU A 252 -19.87 19.25 -5.04
N ASN A 253 -20.69 18.58 -5.86
CA ASN A 253 -20.92 17.14 -5.80
C ASN A 253 -19.65 16.37 -6.14
N ALA A 254 -18.88 16.81 -7.14
CA ALA A 254 -17.57 16.20 -7.44
C ALA A 254 -16.61 16.32 -6.25
N VAL A 255 -16.47 17.50 -5.66
CA VAL A 255 -15.61 17.69 -4.48
C VAL A 255 -16.07 16.82 -3.31
N ALA A 256 -17.38 16.70 -3.08
CA ALA A 256 -17.92 15.84 -2.04
C ALA A 256 -17.60 14.35 -2.27
N LEU A 257 -17.66 13.88 -3.51
CA LEU A 257 -17.28 12.50 -3.87
C LEU A 257 -15.78 12.24 -3.67
N THR A 258 -14.92 13.19 -4.04
CA THR A 258 -13.48 13.11 -3.76
C THR A 258 -13.21 13.06 -2.25
N PHE A 259 -13.92 13.86 -1.45
CA PHE A 259 -13.79 13.80 0.01
C PHE A 259 -14.16 12.42 0.59
N ILE A 260 -15.19 11.76 0.05
CA ILE A 260 -15.57 10.41 0.48
C ILE A 260 -14.47 9.38 0.16
N LEU A 261 -13.76 9.54 -0.95
CA LEU A 261 -12.62 8.70 -1.32
C LEU A 261 -11.43 8.90 -0.36
N GLU A 262 -11.12 10.13 0.00
CA GLU A 262 -9.94 10.45 0.82
C GLU A 262 -10.15 10.22 2.32
N VAL A 263 -11.34 9.79 2.74
CA VAL A 263 -11.69 9.70 4.16
C VAL A 263 -10.81 8.70 4.92
N ASP A 264 -10.45 7.57 4.31
CA ASP A 264 -9.58 6.57 4.95
C ASP A 264 -8.15 7.08 5.10
N ASP A 265 -7.64 7.81 4.12
CA ASP A 265 -6.33 8.47 4.19
C ASP A 265 -6.30 9.54 5.28
N ILE A 266 -7.33 10.38 5.39
CA ILE A 266 -7.45 11.38 6.45
C ILE A 266 -7.43 10.70 7.83
N PHE A 267 -8.19 9.62 7.99
CA PHE A 267 -8.24 8.87 9.25
C PHE A 267 -6.91 8.18 9.56
N TYR A 268 -6.27 7.56 8.56
CA TYR A 268 -4.93 7.01 8.69
C TYR A 268 -3.97 8.08 9.17
N ASP A 269 -4.04 9.27 8.57
CA ASP A 269 -3.08 10.31 8.84
C ASP A 269 -3.21 10.94 10.22
N VAL A 270 -4.44 11.11 10.70
CA VAL A 270 -4.71 11.71 12.00
C VAL A 270 -4.57 10.71 13.14
N LEU A 271 -5.03 9.47 12.96
CA LEU A 271 -5.21 8.53 14.06
C LEU A 271 -4.12 7.45 14.15
N THR A 272 -3.34 7.22 13.09
CA THR A 272 -2.24 6.24 13.14
C THR A 272 -0.98 6.85 13.76
N PRO A 273 -0.36 6.21 14.77
CA PRO A 273 0.88 6.71 15.38
C PRO A 273 2.01 6.86 14.36
N SER A 274 2.77 7.97 14.42
CA SER A 274 3.87 8.24 13.47
C SER A 274 4.93 7.14 13.42
N MET A 275 5.20 6.48 14.55
CA MET A 275 6.13 5.33 14.60
C MET A 275 5.64 4.17 13.73
N PHE A 276 4.33 3.92 13.70
CA PHE A 276 3.75 2.85 12.89
C PHE A 276 3.72 3.23 11.40
N LYS A 277 3.49 4.50 11.08
CA LYS A 277 3.63 5.01 9.71
C LYS A 277 5.05 4.84 9.19
N LEU A 278 6.04 5.28 9.95
CA LEU A 278 7.47 5.13 9.61
C LEU A 278 7.84 3.66 9.45
N TRP A 279 7.30 2.81 10.32
CA TRP A 279 7.51 1.38 10.26
C TRP A 279 6.93 0.77 8.97
N LEU A 280 5.71 1.12 8.59
CA LEU A 280 5.09 0.68 7.34
C LEU A 280 5.88 1.12 6.10
N GLU A 281 6.37 2.36 6.12
CA GLU A 281 7.15 2.94 5.02
C GLU A 281 8.50 2.24 4.83
N THR A 282 9.18 1.93 5.93
CA THR A 282 10.55 1.43 5.89
C THR A 282 10.60 -0.09 5.67
N ASN A 283 9.62 -0.84 6.16
CA ASN A 283 9.72 -2.30 6.25
C ASN A 283 8.97 -3.06 5.15
N PHE A 284 8.19 -2.43 4.27
CA PHE A 284 7.36 -3.18 3.31
C PHE A 284 7.56 -2.78 1.87
N THR A 285 8.79 -2.44 1.53
CA THR A 285 9.20 -2.17 0.17
C THR A 285 9.85 -3.43 -0.40
N ILE A 286 9.23 -4.02 -1.43
CA ILE A 286 9.82 -5.12 -2.20
C ILE A 286 10.50 -4.51 -3.43
N THR A 287 11.76 -4.86 -3.68
CA THR A 287 12.49 -4.38 -4.85
C THR A 287 12.57 -5.46 -5.92
N PHE A 288 12.54 -5.03 -7.18
CA PHE A 288 12.56 -5.91 -8.35
C PHE A 288 13.70 -5.47 -9.28
N GLY A 289 14.26 -6.44 -10.01
CA GLY A 289 15.25 -6.18 -11.04
C GLY A 289 14.62 -5.70 -12.36
N GLU A 290 15.42 -5.12 -13.25
CA GLU A 290 14.98 -4.66 -14.59
C GLU A 290 14.35 -5.79 -15.41
N SER A 291 14.92 -6.99 -15.32
CA SER A 291 14.43 -8.18 -16.03
C SER A 291 13.07 -8.68 -15.54
N GLU A 292 12.63 -8.28 -14.34
CA GLU A 292 11.30 -8.58 -13.79
C GLU A 292 10.28 -7.47 -14.12
N GLU A 293 10.70 -6.36 -14.74
CA GLU A 293 9.79 -5.32 -15.22
C GLU A 293 8.91 -5.89 -16.35
N ASN A 294 7.64 -6.12 -16.05
CA ASN A 294 6.70 -6.56 -17.07
C ASN A 294 6.45 -5.41 -18.05
N GLU A 295 6.79 -5.59 -19.32
CA GLU A 295 6.61 -4.59 -20.39
C GLU A 295 5.20 -3.97 -20.41
N ALA A 296 4.18 -4.70 -19.94
CA ALA A 296 2.81 -4.22 -19.79
C ALA A 296 2.69 -2.94 -18.93
N PHE A 297 3.55 -2.75 -17.93
CA PHE A 297 3.54 -1.55 -17.08
C PHE A 297 3.86 -0.28 -17.86
N ARG A 298 4.70 -0.36 -18.90
CA ARG A 298 5.04 0.81 -19.74
C ARG A 298 3.82 1.36 -20.47
N TYR A 299 2.84 0.50 -20.77
CA TYR A 299 1.60 0.88 -21.44
C TYR A 299 0.46 1.23 -20.47
N LEU A 300 0.67 1.08 -19.15
CA LEU A 300 -0.35 1.32 -18.14
C LEU A 300 -0.93 2.75 -18.16
N PRO A 301 -0.15 3.83 -18.39
CA PRO A 301 -0.71 5.18 -18.50
C PRO A 301 -1.70 5.34 -19.66
N TYR A 302 -1.37 4.77 -20.83
CA TYR A 302 -2.25 4.81 -22.01
C TYR A 302 -3.51 3.97 -21.79
N GLY A 303 -3.36 2.81 -21.17
CA GLY A 303 -4.48 1.98 -20.73
C GLY A 303 -5.40 2.73 -19.76
N GLY A 304 -4.83 3.44 -18.79
CA GLY A 304 -5.57 4.25 -17.82
C GLY A 304 -6.44 5.32 -18.49
N ILE A 305 -5.89 6.06 -19.45
CA ILE A 305 -6.66 7.08 -20.21
C ILE A 305 -7.82 6.44 -20.98
N ALA A 306 -7.58 5.29 -21.64
CA ALA A 306 -8.63 4.57 -22.36
C ALA A 306 -9.74 4.07 -21.43
N VAL A 307 -9.37 3.53 -20.26
CA VAL A 307 -10.32 3.07 -19.23
C VAL A 307 -11.14 4.24 -18.68
N ILE A 308 -10.51 5.39 -18.39
CA ILE A 308 -11.22 6.61 -17.96
C ILE A 308 -12.25 7.01 -19.02
N GLY A 309 -11.85 7.13 -20.28
CA GLY A 309 -12.75 7.51 -21.37
C GLY A 309 -13.93 6.54 -21.52
N ALA A 310 -13.68 5.24 -21.44
CA ALA A 310 -14.71 4.21 -21.52
C ALA A 310 -15.69 4.26 -20.34
N CYS A 311 -15.18 4.41 -19.11
CA CYS A 311 -16.00 4.56 -17.91
C CYS A 311 -16.85 5.82 -17.94
N VAL A 312 -16.28 6.96 -18.36
CA VAL A 312 -17.02 8.23 -18.49
C VAL A 312 -18.13 8.12 -19.53
N ALA A 313 -17.85 7.57 -20.70
CA ALA A 313 -18.86 7.35 -21.73
C ALA A 313 -19.96 6.38 -21.27
N GLY A 314 -19.57 5.31 -20.56
CA GLY A 314 -20.48 4.34 -19.97
C GLY A 314 -21.40 4.96 -18.91
N LEU A 315 -20.85 5.73 -17.97
CA LEU A 315 -21.61 6.45 -16.94
C LEU A 315 -22.54 7.48 -17.56
N TYR A 316 -22.06 8.29 -18.51
CA TYR A 316 -22.89 9.27 -19.18
C TYR A 316 -24.08 8.60 -19.88
N LYS A 317 -23.84 7.51 -20.63
CA LYS A 317 -24.91 6.76 -21.30
C LYS A 317 -25.86 6.07 -20.31
N LEU A 318 -25.36 5.64 -19.15
CA LEU A 318 -26.16 4.97 -18.13
C LEU A 318 -27.13 5.93 -17.45
N TRP A 319 -26.73 7.20 -17.27
CA TRP A 319 -27.44 8.16 -16.45
C TRP A 319 -28.19 9.27 -17.22
N CYS A 320 -27.93 9.50 -18.52
CA CYS A 320 -28.42 10.69 -19.24
C CYS A 320 -29.48 10.51 -20.34
#